data_AF-A0A6N9TP28-F1
#
_entry.id   AF-A0A6N9TP28-F1
#
_cell.length_a   1.000
_cell.length_b   1.000
_cell.length_c   1.000
_cell.angle_alpha   90.00
_cell.angle_beta   90.00
_cell.angle_gamma   90.00
#
_symmetry.space_group_name_H-M   'P 1'
#
loop_
_entity.id
_entity.type
_entity.pdbx_description
1 polymer ?
#
loop_
_entity_poly.entity_id
_entity_poly.type
_entity_poly.pdbx_seq_one_letter_code
_entity_poly.pdbx_strand_id
1 'polypeptide(L)'
;LEARFWRHRLREAGCVAAGPAGAPAPARRPPVVREVWMALVLARAAGEAPGWAAGAAAWVRACQNGDGGFGCRPGTTSFVEHCHTALRVLAMLGAVPRDLAAARTYVLACRTGAGGFARIHGAAAFLDATRHAVGALRLLDRWRPA
;
A
#
# COMPACT_ATOMS: atom_id res chain seq x y z
N LEU A 1 -12.48 -18.74 9.98
CA LEU A 1 -11.46 -17.70 10.24
C LEU A 1 -12.16 -16.35 10.20
N GLU A 2 -12.61 -15.88 11.35
CA GLU A 2 -13.73 -14.93 11.43
C GLU A 2 -13.42 -13.54 10.85
N ALA A 3 -14.33 -13.08 9.99
CA ALA A 3 -14.50 -11.69 9.56
C ALA A 3 -14.63 -10.66 10.73
N ARG A 4 -14.73 -11.11 11.98
CA ARG A 4 -14.68 -10.27 13.20
C ARG A 4 -13.27 -9.75 13.49
N PHE A 5 -12.24 -10.56 13.27
CA PHE A 5 -10.83 -10.20 13.51
C PHE A 5 -10.40 -8.98 12.69
N TRP A 6 -10.80 -8.93 11.41
CA TRP A 6 -10.46 -7.84 10.50
C TRP A 6 -11.35 -6.60 10.65
N ARG A 7 -12.64 -6.79 10.96
CA ARG A 7 -13.57 -5.68 11.25
C ARG A 7 -13.17 -4.88 12.48
N HIS A 8 -12.51 -5.51 13.46
CA HIS A 8 -11.95 -4.82 14.62
C HIS A 8 -10.68 -4.04 14.25
N ARG A 9 -9.70 -4.71 13.61
CA ARG A 9 -8.40 -4.13 13.24
C ARG A 9 -8.46 -2.87 12.37
N LEU A 10 -9.48 -2.72 11.53
CA LEU A 10 -9.59 -1.59 10.60
C LEU A 10 -10.49 -0.46 11.08
N ARG A 11 -11.42 -0.73 12.02
CA ARG A 11 -12.09 0.34 12.78
C ARG A 11 -11.07 1.10 13.64
N GLU A 12 -10.15 0.37 14.29
CA GLU A 12 -9.09 0.94 15.13
C GLU A 12 -8.00 1.67 14.33
N ALA A 13 -7.85 1.35 13.04
CA ALA A 13 -6.95 2.06 12.12
C ALA A 13 -7.56 3.35 11.54
N GLY A 14 -8.76 3.77 11.99
CA GLY A 14 -9.43 4.99 11.54
C GLY A 14 -10.12 4.87 10.17
N CYS A 15 -10.37 3.65 9.67
CA CYS A 15 -10.91 3.42 8.33
C CYS A 15 -12.45 3.26 8.27
N VAL A 16 -13.17 3.30 9.39
CA VAL A 16 -14.66 3.32 9.44
C VAL A 16 -15.12 4.15 10.64
N ALA A 17 -16.15 4.98 10.45
CA ALA A 17 -16.75 5.81 11.50
C ALA A 17 -17.18 4.99 12.74
N ALA A 18 -17.03 5.60 13.92
CA ALA A 18 -17.19 4.97 15.23
C ALA A 18 -18.63 4.48 15.50
N GLY A 19 -18.75 3.27 16.05
CA GLY A 19 -19.97 2.76 16.71
C GLY A 19 -19.84 2.89 18.24
N PRO A 20 -20.94 2.72 19.00
CA PRO A 20 -21.04 3.18 20.39
C PRO A 20 -20.18 2.38 21.37
N ALA A 21 -19.86 3.08 22.46
CA ALA A 21 -18.77 2.85 23.41
C ALA A 21 -18.76 1.48 24.11
N GLY A 22 -17.58 0.86 24.13
CA GLY A 22 -17.19 -0.26 24.98
C GLY A 22 -15.67 -0.21 25.21
N ALA A 23 -15.23 -0.68 26.40
CA ALA A 23 -13.91 -0.51 27.02
C ALA A 23 -12.66 -0.45 26.09
N PRO A 24 -11.60 0.30 26.47
CA PRO A 24 -10.42 0.48 25.62
C PRO A 24 -9.67 -0.84 25.44
N ALA A 25 -9.70 -1.38 24.21
CA ALA A 25 -8.82 -2.45 23.80
C ALA A 25 -7.34 -1.99 23.97
N PRO A 26 -6.39 -2.90 24.29
CA PRO A 26 -4.98 -2.53 24.39
C PRO A 26 -4.54 -1.87 23.08
N ALA A 27 -3.81 -0.75 23.15
CA ALA A 27 -3.41 0.05 21.99
C ALA A 27 -2.61 -0.81 20.99
N ARG A 28 -3.29 -1.38 19.98
CA ARG A 28 -2.66 -2.20 18.94
C ARG A 28 -2.02 -1.30 17.91
N ARG A 29 -0.78 -1.62 17.52
CA ARG A 29 0.00 -0.86 16.53
C ARG A 29 -0.79 -0.73 15.21
N PRO A 30 -0.89 0.47 14.61
CA PRO A 30 -1.61 0.65 13.36
C PRO A 30 -0.97 -0.20 12.25
N PRO A 31 -1.80 -0.82 11.37
CA PRO A 31 -1.32 -1.71 10.34
C PRO A 31 -0.38 -1.00 9.37
N VAL A 32 0.50 -1.76 8.73
CA VAL A 32 1.29 -1.29 7.58
C VAL A 32 0.63 -1.70 6.28
N VAL A 33 0.98 -1.04 5.17
CA VAL A 33 0.46 -1.35 3.83
C VAL A 33 0.62 -2.83 3.44
N ARG A 34 1.67 -3.50 3.92
CA ARG A 34 1.87 -4.95 3.73
C ARG A 34 0.79 -5.80 4.40
N GLU A 35 0.36 -5.43 5.60
CA GLU A 35 -0.68 -6.17 6.30
C GLU A 35 -2.05 -5.97 5.65
N VAL A 36 -2.33 -4.77 5.14
CA VAL A 36 -3.53 -4.50 4.34
C VAL A 36 -3.56 -5.37 3.09
N TRP A 37 -2.43 -5.45 2.37
CA TRP A 37 -2.30 -6.33 1.21
C TRP A 37 -2.53 -7.81 1.57
N MET A 38 -1.93 -8.29 2.65
CA MET A 38 -2.13 -9.67 3.13
C MET A 38 -3.60 -9.94 3.49
N ALA A 39 -4.25 -9.00 4.18
CA ALA A 39 -5.66 -9.11 4.53
C ALA A 39 -6.56 -9.23 3.30
N LEU A 40 -6.29 -8.43 2.26
CA LEU A 40 -7.02 -8.50 0.99
C LEU A 40 -6.81 -9.83 0.26
N VAL A 41 -5.57 -10.36 0.26
CA VAL A 41 -5.29 -11.66 -0.34
C VAL A 41 -6.05 -12.77 0.36
N LEU A 42 -6.07 -12.77 1.71
CA LEU A 42 -6.81 -13.75 2.48
C LEU A 42 -8.32 -13.65 2.26
N ALA A 43 -8.87 -12.44 2.27
CA ALA A 43 -10.29 -12.23 2.02
C ALA A 43 -10.68 -12.70 0.61
N ARG A 44 -9.87 -12.38 -0.41
CA ARG A 44 -10.10 -12.84 -1.78
C ARG A 44 -10.03 -14.38 -1.88
N ALA A 45 -9.06 -15.01 -1.22
CA ALA A 45 -8.95 -16.46 -1.19
C ALA A 45 -10.16 -17.13 -0.50
N ALA A 46 -10.78 -16.45 0.46
CA ALA A 46 -12.01 -16.88 1.12
C ALA A 46 -13.30 -16.54 0.34
N GLY A 47 -13.21 -15.85 -0.80
CA GLY A 47 -14.38 -15.37 -1.54
C GLY A 47 -15.13 -14.21 -0.85
N GLU A 48 -14.49 -13.53 0.10
CA GLU A 48 -15.10 -12.45 0.87
C GLU A 48 -14.82 -11.08 0.25
N ALA A 49 -15.84 -10.22 0.23
CA ALA A 49 -15.71 -8.79 -0.06
C ALA A 49 -15.62 -8.02 1.27
N PRO A 50 -14.45 -7.47 1.65
CA PRO A 50 -14.31 -6.85 2.95
C PRO A 50 -15.01 -5.49 3.01
N GLY A 51 -15.91 -5.30 3.98
CA GLY A 51 -16.62 -4.02 4.18
C GLY A 51 -15.72 -2.81 4.49
N TRP A 52 -14.43 -3.02 4.74
CA TRP A 52 -13.42 -1.98 5.00
C TRP A 52 -12.62 -1.57 3.75
N ALA A 53 -12.91 -2.17 2.59
CA ALA A 53 -12.19 -1.97 1.33
C ALA A 53 -12.03 -0.49 0.95
N ALA A 54 -13.12 0.29 1.02
CA ALA A 54 -13.09 1.72 0.67
C ALA A 54 -12.16 2.52 1.60
N GLY A 55 -12.24 2.28 2.92
CA GLY A 55 -11.36 2.91 3.91
C GLY A 55 -9.89 2.53 3.71
N ALA A 56 -9.61 1.26 3.39
CA ALA A 56 -8.26 0.82 3.03
C ALA A 56 -7.70 1.55 1.79
N ALA A 57 -8.51 1.77 0.75
CA ALA A 57 -8.07 2.53 -0.43
C ALA A 57 -7.71 3.98 -0.08
N ALA A 58 -8.55 4.66 0.71
CA ALA A 58 -8.28 6.02 1.16
C ALA A 58 -7.02 6.11 2.03
N TRP A 59 -6.84 5.17 2.95
CA TRP A 59 -5.65 5.10 3.81
C TRP A 59 -4.36 4.83 3.00
N VAL A 60 -4.39 3.89 2.05
CA VAL A 60 -3.22 3.60 1.20
C VAL A 60 -2.87 4.78 0.30
N ARG A 61 -3.87 5.55 -0.19
CA ARG A 61 -3.64 6.82 -0.88
C ARG A 61 -2.92 7.83 0.00
N ALA A 62 -3.28 7.91 1.28
CA ALA A 62 -2.60 8.77 2.24
C ALA A 62 -1.15 8.33 2.56
N CYS A 63 -0.78 7.08 2.26
CA CYS A 63 0.61 6.63 2.32
C CYS A 63 1.49 7.17 1.19
N GLN A 64 0.91 7.72 0.11
CA GLN A 64 1.69 8.36 -0.93
C GLN A 64 2.24 9.70 -0.41
N ASN A 65 3.54 9.94 -0.51
CA ASN A 65 4.20 11.16 -0.07
C ASN A 65 4.31 12.18 -1.20
N GLY A 66 4.78 13.39 -0.89
CA GLY A 66 4.98 14.48 -1.85
C GLY A 66 6.07 14.20 -2.91
N ASP A 67 6.97 13.25 -2.63
CA ASP A 67 7.98 12.77 -3.57
C ASP A 67 7.43 11.76 -4.60
N GLY A 68 6.13 11.43 -4.50
CA GLY A 68 5.45 10.44 -5.33
C GLY A 68 5.57 8.99 -4.82
N GLY A 69 6.53 8.70 -3.95
CA GLY A 69 6.72 7.39 -3.33
C GLY A 69 5.69 7.08 -2.24
N PHE A 70 5.75 5.88 -1.68
CA PHE A 70 4.83 5.44 -0.63
C PHE A 70 5.59 5.04 0.62
N GLY A 71 5.10 5.47 1.78
CA GLY A 71 5.51 4.95 3.07
C GLY A 71 4.79 3.66 3.45
N CYS A 72 5.27 2.98 4.50
CA CYS A 72 4.56 1.84 5.09
C CYS A 72 3.26 2.26 5.80
N ARG A 73 3.17 3.55 6.16
CA ARG A 73 2.06 4.30 6.75
C ARG A 73 2.09 5.75 6.22
N PRO A 74 1.00 6.52 6.38
CA PRO A 74 1.01 7.95 6.08
C PRO A 74 2.16 8.67 6.78
N GLY A 75 2.89 9.52 6.03
CA GLY A 75 3.99 10.33 6.54
C GLY A 75 5.29 9.56 6.87
N THR A 76 5.37 8.27 6.57
CA THR A 76 6.64 7.51 6.73
C THR A 76 7.46 7.51 5.45
N THR A 77 8.78 7.29 5.57
CA THR A 77 9.73 7.32 4.46
C THR A 77 9.28 6.46 3.27
N SER A 78 9.40 7.04 2.08
CA SER A 78 9.13 6.34 0.82
C SER A 78 10.17 5.26 0.57
N PHE A 79 9.71 4.05 0.22
CA PHE A 79 10.56 2.97 -0.29
C PHE A 79 9.87 2.21 -1.41
N VAL A 80 10.66 1.62 -2.32
CA VAL A 80 10.12 0.95 -3.52
C VAL A 80 9.24 -0.26 -3.19
N GLU A 81 9.53 -0.99 -2.11
CA GLU A 81 8.71 -2.12 -1.66
C GLU A 81 7.34 -1.68 -1.14
N HIS A 82 7.26 -0.49 -0.53
CA HIS A 82 6.01 0.11 -0.10
C HIS A 82 5.22 0.62 -1.29
N CYS A 83 5.88 1.22 -2.29
CA CYS A 83 5.25 1.59 -3.56
C CYS A 83 4.60 0.38 -4.22
N HIS A 84 5.36 -0.70 -4.44
CA HIS A 84 4.81 -1.91 -5.04
C HIS A 84 3.63 -2.48 -4.24
N THR A 85 3.73 -2.52 -2.92
CA THR A 85 2.66 -3.07 -2.06
C THR A 85 1.41 -2.20 -2.08
N ALA A 86 1.56 -0.88 -2.00
CA ALA A 86 0.46 0.08 -2.08
C ALA A 86 -0.27 -0.02 -3.43
N LEU A 87 0.48 -0.07 -4.53
CA LEU A 87 -0.08 -0.21 -5.87
C LEU A 87 -0.84 -1.54 -6.03
N ARG A 88 -0.37 -2.63 -5.42
CA ARG A 88 -1.11 -3.91 -5.41
C ARG A 88 -2.43 -3.79 -4.65
N VAL A 89 -2.42 -3.14 -3.49
CA VAL A 89 -3.66 -2.91 -2.72
C VAL A 89 -4.65 -2.10 -3.55
N LEU A 90 -4.21 -0.98 -4.11
CA LEU A 90 -5.06 -0.11 -4.93
C LEU A 90 -5.63 -0.86 -6.14
N ALA A 91 -4.79 -1.61 -6.86
CA ALA A 91 -5.24 -2.43 -7.99
C ALA A 91 -6.25 -3.50 -7.59
N MET A 92 -6.05 -4.19 -6.45
CA MET A 92 -7.01 -5.20 -5.94
C MET A 92 -8.35 -4.58 -5.55
N LEU A 93 -8.36 -3.30 -5.16
CA LEU A 93 -9.53 -2.54 -4.76
C LEU A 93 -10.16 -1.75 -5.91
N GLY A 94 -9.65 -1.85 -7.14
CA GLY A 94 -10.13 -1.06 -8.28
C GLY A 94 -9.87 0.44 -8.14
N ALA A 95 -8.89 0.83 -7.31
CA ALA A 95 -8.50 2.20 -7.05
C ALA A 95 -7.18 2.57 -7.74
N VAL A 96 -6.94 3.88 -7.87
CA VAL A 96 -5.70 4.46 -8.40
C VAL A 96 -4.94 5.25 -7.32
N PRO A 97 -3.60 5.44 -7.45
CA PRO A 97 -2.81 6.37 -6.63
C PRO A 97 -3.39 7.79 -6.58
N ARG A 98 -2.96 8.61 -5.61
CA ARG A 98 -3.31 10.04 -5.60
C ARG A 98 -2.67 10.74 -6.79
N ASP A 99 -1.43 10.39 -7.09
CA ASP A 99 -0.69 10.87 -8.26
C ASP A 99 0.02 9.70 -8.95
N LEU A 100 -0.52 9.30 -10.11
CA LEU A 100 0.01 8.19 -10.90
C LEU A 100 1.38 8.52 -11.52
N ALA A 101 1.55 9.76 -11.99
CA ALA A 101 2.76 10.20 -12.66
C ALA A 101 3.92 10.31 -11.66
N ALA A 102 3.68 10.93 -10.51
CA ALA A 102 4.68 11.04 -9.44
C ALA A 102 5.09 9.66 -8.91
N ALA A 103 4.15 8.72 -8.76
CA ALA A 103 4.47 7.34 -8.38
C ALA A 103 5.44 6.68 -9.37
N ARG A 104 5.21 6.86 -10.67
CA ARG A 104 6.13 6.36 -11.71
C ARG A 104 7.49 7.03 -11.62
N THR A 105 7.52 8.36 -11.51
CA THR A 105 8.76 9.14 -11.41
C THR A 105 9.61 8.68 -10.22
N TYR A 106 8.98 8.50 -9.05
CA TYR A 106 9.67 7.98 -7.86
C TYR A 106 10.30 6.60 -8.11
N VAL A 107 9.53 5.65 -8.64
CA VAL A 107 10.04 4.29 -8.88
C VAL A 107 11.18 4.29 -9.90
N LEU A 108 11.10 5.13 -10.95
CA LEU A 108 12.17 5.28 -11.93
C LEU A 108 13.42 5.95 -11.35
N ALA A 109 13.26 6.90 -10.43
CA ALA A 109 14.38 7.54 -9.73
C ALA A 109 15.17 6.56 -8.84
N CYS A 110 14.58 5.44 -8.44
CA CYS A 110 15.28 4.36 -7.73
C CYS A 110 16.16 3.50 -8.65
N ARG A 111 16.14 3.69 -9.97
CA ARG A 111 17.03 2.96 -10.90
C ARG A 111 18.47 3.43 -10.69
N THR A 112 19.42 2.49 -10.67
CA THR A 112 20.85 2.83 -10.54
C THR A 112 21.56 2.82 -11.90
N GLY A 113 22.66 3.56 -12.00
CA GLY A 113 23.48 3.61 -13.23
C GLY A 113 24.14 2.27 -13.59
N ALA A 114 24.36 1.40 -12.61
CA ALA A 114 24.88 0.04 -12.81
C ALA A 114 23.79 -0.98 -13.20
N GLY A 115 22.53 -0.54 -13.35
CA GLY A 115 21.37 -1.41 -13.54
C GLY A 115 20.64 -1.74 -12.24
N GLY A 116 19.51 -2.44 -12.37
CA GLY A 116 18.62 -2.74 -11.24
C GLY A 116 18.04 -1.50 -10.56
N PHE A 117 17.44 -1.70 -9.39
CA PHE A 117 16.85 -0.64 -8.57
C PHE A 117 17.29 -0.76 -7.12
N ALA A 118 17.43 0.40 -6.49
CA ALA A 118 17.66 0.56 -5.07
C ALA A 118 16.33 0.66 -4.31
N ARG A 119 16.37 0.50 -2.97
CA ARG A 119 15.18 0.68 -2.13
C ARG A 119 14.69 2.14 -2.10
N ILE A 120 15.62 3.08 -2.18
CA ILE A 120 15.44 4.53 -2.26
C ILE A 120 16.44 5.08 -3.28
N HIS A 121 16.10 6.18 -3.95
CA HIS A 121 16.98 6.83 -4.92
C HIS A 121 18.35 7.18 -4.30
N GLY A 122 19.43 7.02 -5.06
CA GLY A 122 20.80 7.30 -4.61
C GLY A 122 21.45 6.21 -3.75
N ALA A 123 20.79 5.07 -3.52
CA ALA A 123 21.37 3.92 -2.82
C ALA A 123 21.80 2.79 -3.80
N ALA A 124 22.43 1.75 -3.27
CA ALA A 124 22.84 0.57 -4.04
C ALA A 124 21.64 -0.27 -4.51
N ALA A 125 21.79 -0.92 -5.67
CA ALA A 125 20.78 -1.82 -6.21
C ALA A 125 20.72 -3.13 -5.42
N PHE A 126 19.50 -3.68 -5.26
CA PHE A 126 19.28 -5.01 -4.69
C PHE A 126 18.27 -5.78 -5.54
N LEU A 127 18.35 -7.11 -5.53
CA LEU A 127 17.45 -7.96 -6.32
C LEU A 127 15.98 -7.83 -5.87
N ASP A 128 15.75 -7.72 -4.56
CA ASP A 128 14.42 -7.52 -3.98
C ASP A 128 13.82 -6.17 -4.39
N ALA A 129 14.59 -5.08 -4.27
CA ALA A 129 14.20 -3.74 -4.69
C ALA A 129 13.91 -3.69 -6.20
N THR A 130 14.75 -4.35 -7.00
CA THR A 130 14.56 -4.51 -8.46
C THR A 130 13.23 -5.22 -8.77
N ARG A 131 12.95 -6.34 -8.11
CA ARG A 131 11.66 -7.05 -8.25
C ARG A 131 10.48 -6.16 -7.86
N HIS A 132 10.61 -5.36 -6.80
CA HIS A 132 9.55 -4.47 -6.35
C HIS A 132 9.32 -3.34 -7.35
N ALA A 133 10.38 -2.70 -7.85
CA ALA A 133 10.32 -1.64 -8.83
C ALA A 133 9.66 -2.09 -10.13
N VAL A 134 10.10 -3.24 -10.68
CA VAL A 134 9.52 -3.78 -11.92
C VAL A 134 8.04 -4.13 -11.71
N GLY A 135 7.69 -4.75 -10.58
CA GLY A 135 6.29 -5.04 -10.24
C GLY A 135 5.43 -3.77 -10.13
N ALA A 136 5.96 -2.72 -9.50
CA ALA A 136 5.30 -1.43 -9.41
C ALA A 136 5.08 -0.79 -10.80
N LEU A 137 6.10 -0.75 -11.66
CA LEU A 137 6.00 -0.20 -13.01
C LEU A 137 4.95 -0.93 -13.85
N ARG A 138 4.89 -2.27 -13.77
CA ARG A 138 3.87 -3.06 -14.49
C ARG A 138 2.45 -2.78 -14.03
N LEU A 139 2.24 -2.43 -12.74
CA LEU A 139 0.94 -1.99 -12.25
C LEU A 139 0.62 -0.59 -12.77
N LEU A 140 1.60 0.31 -12.74
CA LEU A 140 1.45 1.68 -13.25
C LEU A 140 1.18 1.72 -14.75
N ASP A 141 1.68 0.76 -15.53
CA ASP A 141 1.38 0.64 -16.96
C ASP A 141 -0.11 0.31 -17.23
N ARG A 142 -0.80 -0.37 -16.30
CA ARG A 142 -2.22 -0.72 -16.45
C ARG A 142 -3.16 0.49 -16.37
N TRP A 143 -2.71 1.59 -15.77
CA TRP A 143 -3.48 2.82 -15.64
C TRP A 143 -3.08 3.89 -16.65
N ARG A 144 -2.22 3.57 -17.63
CA ARG A 144 -1.91 4.52 -18.71
C ARG A 144 -3.14 4.67 -19.61
N PRO A 145 -3.54 5.90 -19.97
CA PRO A 145 -4.42 6.10 -21.12
C PRO A 145 -3.73 5.54 -22.38
N ALA A 146 -4.53 4.97 -23.27
CA ALA A 146 -4.09 4.45 -24.57
C ALA A 146 -3.52 5.58 -25.43
#